data_AF-A0A5K0UZ23-F1
#
_entry.id   AF-A0A5K0UZ23-F1
#
_cell.length_a   1.000
_cell.length_b   1.000
_cell.length_c   1.000
_cell.angle_alpha   90.00
_cell.angle_beta   90.00
_cell.angle_gamma   90.00
#
_symmetry.space_group_name_H-M   'P 1'
#
loop_
_entity.id
_entity.type
_entity.pdbx_description
1 polymer ?
#
loop_
_entity_poly.entity_id
_entity_poly.type
_entity_poly.pdbx_seq_one_letter_code
_entity_poly.pdbx_strand_id
1 'polypeptide(L)'
;VIGGLVIVIMLPLVALTTQSASYVFTHFETAPESTGIRSKAYAAILSVLVSQYSLYGYDAAAHLTEETRGADKNGPIAILSSIGIISVFGWAYILALTFSIQ
;
A
#
# COMPACT_ATOMS: atom_id res chain seq x y z
N VAL A 1 -7.37 9.70 -4.94
CA VAL A 1 -8.19 9.20 -3.80
C VAL A 1 -9.41 8.41 -4.24
N ILE A 2 -10.34 8.98 -5.03
CA ILE A 2 -11.57 8.29 -5.45
C ILE A 2 -11.29 6.95 -6.15
N GLY A 3 -10.40 6.92 -7.15
CA GLY A 3 -10.03 5.67 -7.83
C GLY A 3 -9.47 4.61 -6.87
N GLY A 4 -8.65 5.03 -5.89
CA GLY A 4 -8.13 4.13 -4.85
C GLY A 4 -9.25 3.55 -3.98
N LEU A 5 -10.21 4.37 -3.54
CA LEU A 5 -11.38 3.90 -2.80
C LEU A 5 -12.21 2.89 -3.60
N VAL A 6 -12.43 3.17 -4.88
CA VAL A 6 -13.16 2.25 -5.77
C VAL A 6 -12.47 0.89 -5.82
N ILE A 7 -11.14 0.86 -5.97
CA ILE A 7 -10.39 -0.41 -6.02
C ILE A 7 -10.46 -1.15 -4.67
N VAL A 8 -10.23 -0.47 -3.55
CA VAL A 8 -10.26 -1.06 -2.19
C VAL A 8 -11.61 -1.72 -1.90
N ILE A 9 -12.71 -1.12 -2.37
CA ILE A 9 -14.07 -1.64 -2.14
C ILE A 9 -14.45 -2.69 -3.17
N MET A 10 -14.22 -2.43 -4.46
CA MET A 10 -14.68 -3.33 -5.53
C MET A 10 -13.92 -4.64 -5.58
N LEU A 11 -12.63 -4.65 -5.24
CA LEU A 11 -11.81 -5.85 -5.34
C LEU A 11 -12.37 -7.03 -4.50
N PRO A 12 -12.64 -6.87 -3.17
CA PRO A 12 -13.23 -7.94 -2.38
C PRO A 12 -14.69 -8.24 -2.74
N LEU A 13 -15.42 -7.30 -3.35
CA LEU A 13 -16.80 -7.53 -3.80
C LEU A 13 -16.88 -8.37 -5.09
N VAL A 14 -15.90 -8.24 -5.97
CA VAL A 14 -15.83 -8.96 -7.24
C VAL A 14 -15.10 -10.31 -7.09
N ALA A 15 -14.28 -10.46 -6.06
CA ALA A 15 -13.60 -11.72 -5.76
C ALA A 15 -14.61 -12.87 -5.57
N LEU A 16 -14.39 -13.99 -6.28
CA LEU A 16 -15.26 -15.17 -6.19
C LEU A 16 -15.24 -15.81 -4.79
N THR A 17 -14.07 -15.76 -4.15
CA THR A 17 -13.84 -16.25 -2.80
C THR A 17 -12.94 -15.27 -2.07
N THR A 18 -13.12 -15.15 -0.75
CA THR A 18 -12.27 -14.34 0.11
C THR A 18 -11.52 -15.20 1.12
N GLN A 19 -10.31 -14.79 1.46
CA GLN A 19 -9.49 -15.45 2.47
C GLN A 19 -9.97 -15.12 3.88
N SER A 20 -9.69 -16.02 4.84
CA SER A 20 -9.97 -15.74 6.24
C SER A 20 -9.02 -14.68 6.81
N ALA A 21 -9.44 -13.96 7.85
CA ALA A 21 -8.55 -13.02 8.55
C ALA A 21 -7.31 -13.71 9.13
N SER A 22 -7.44 -14.97 9.58
CA SER A 22 -6.29 -15.77 10.05
C SER A 22 -5.27 -15.95 8.93
N TYR A 23 -5.72 -16.30 7.71
CA TYR A 23 -4.81 -16.39 6.56
C TYR A 23 -4.11 -15.05 6.31
N VAL A 24 -4.86 -13.96 6.19
CA VAL A 24 -4.31 -12.63 5.84
C VAL A 24 -3.25 -12.14 6.83
N PHE A 25 -3.41 -12.39 8.13
CA PHE A 25 -2.50 -11.87 9.16
C PHE A 25 -1.44 -12.86 9.65
N THR A 26 -1.53 -14.14 9.30
CA THR A 26 -0.60 -15.16 9.83
C THR A 26 0.06 -16.02 8.76
N HIS A 27 -0.53 -16.12 7.56
CA HIS A 27 0.06 -16.90 6.47
C HIS A 27 1.13 -16.08 5.76
N PHE A 28 2.34 -16.62 5.66
CA PHE A 28 3.43 -16.01 4.92
C PHE A 28 3.96 -16.98 3.86
N GLU A 29 3.54 -16.74 2.62
CA GLU A 29 3.85 -17.62 1.50
C GLU A 29 5.27 -17.37 0.97
N THR A 30 6.11 -18.41 1.02
CA THR A 30 7.51 -18.36 0.56
C THR A 30 7.90 -19.55 -0.30
N ALA A 31 6.94 -20.42 -0.61
CA ALA A 31 7.17 -21.61 -1.41
C ALA A 31 7.58 -21.21 -2.84
N PRO A 32 8.69 -21.75 -3.40
CA PRO A 32 9.12 -21.44 -4.75
C PRO A 32 8.09 -21.81 -5.83
N GLU A 33 7.26 -22.83 -5.58
CA GLU A 33 6.15 -23.25 -6.42
C GLU A 33 5.07 -22.17 -6.57
N SER A 34 4.80 -21.41 -5.51
CA SER A 34 3.80 -20.33 -5.52
C SER A 34 4.40 -18.98 -5.92
N THR A 35 5.60 -18.69 -5.43
CA THR A 35 6.24 -17.35 -5.57
C THR A 35 7.20 -17.24 -6.75
N GLY A 36 7.66 -18.37 -7.31
CA GLY A 36 8.74 -18.42 -8.30
C GLY A 36 10.13 -18.09 -7.73
N ILE A 37 10.24 -17.81 -6.42
CA ILE A 37 11.46 -17.31 -5.79
C ILE A 37 12.09 -18.41 -4.94
N ARG A 38 13.33 -18.78 -5.24
CA ARG A 38 14.06 -19.83 -4.50
C ARG A 38 14.62 -19.36 -3.15
N SER A 39 15.00 -18.09 -3.05
CA SER A 39 15.60 -17.53 -1.85
C SER A 39 14.52 -16.96 -0.94
N LYS A 40 14.31 -17.59 0.23
CA LYS A 40 13.33 -17.12 1.23
C LYS A 40 13.63 -15.69 1.72
N ALA A 41 14.92 -15.36 1.88
CA ALA A 41 15.32 -14.01 2.26
C ALA A 41 14.95 -12.97 1.19
N TYR A 42 15.10 -13.32 -0.09
CA TYR A 42 14.71 -12.45 -1.19
C TYR A 42 13.19 -12.28 -1.29
N ALA A 43 12.43 -13.36 -1.13
CA ALA A 43 10.95 -13.30 -1.06
C ALA A 43 10.48 -12.39 0.07
N ALA A 44 11.11 -12.45 1.24
CA ALA A 44 10.81 -11.56 2.35
C ALA A 44 11.07 -10.09 2.03
N ILE A 45 12.22 -9.76 1.42
CA ILE A 45 12.52 -8.37 1.00
C ILE A 45 11.49 -7.88 -0.03
N LEU A 46 11.10 -8.72 -0.99
CA LEU A 46 10.11 -8.36 -1.99
C LEU A 46 8.70 -8.13 -1.40
N SER A 47 8.32 -8.86 -0.34
CA SER A 47 7.04 -8.60 0.34
C SER A 47 6.97 -7.19 0.93
N VAL A 48 8.11 -6.65 1.39
CA VAL A 48 8.19 -5.27 1.92
C VAL A 48 8.14 -4.23 0.79
N LEU A 49 8.60 -4.57 -0.41
CA LEU A 49 8.64 -3.64 -1.55
C LEU A 49 7.25 -3.10 -1.91
N VAL A 50 6.23 -3.97 -1.94
CA VAL A 50 4.85 -3.56 -2.23
C VAL A 50 4.31 -2.61 -1.17
N SER A 51 4.67 -2.82 0.11
CA SER A 51 4.31 -1.89 1.18
C SER A 51 4.96 -0.52 1.00
N GLN A 52 6.22 -0.46 0.56
CA GLN A 52 6.94 0.79 0.34
C GLN A 52 6.41 1.56 -0.87
N TYR A 53 5.98 0.86 -1.92
CA TYR A 53 5.40 1.48 -3.11
C TYR A 53 4.21 2.39 -2.79
N SER A 54 3.44 2.06 -1.74
CA SER A 54 2.31 2.88 -1.28
C SER A 54 2.70 4.26 -0.78
N LEU A 55 3.96 4.47 -0.39
CA LEU A 55 4.48 5.75 0.09
C LEU A 55 5.03 6.62 -1.04
N TYR A 56 4.99 6.17 -2.28
CA TYR A 56 5.55 6.95 -3.38
C TYR A 56 4.77 8.25 -3.63
N GLY A 57 5.48 9.35 -3.91
CA GLY A 57 4.89 10.62 -4.35
C GLY A 57 4.59 11.67 -3.27
N TYR A 58 4.93 11.44 -1.99
CA TYR A 58 4.79 12.47 -0.94
C TYR A 58 5.68 13.71 -1.18
N ASP A 59 6.78 13.56 -1.91
CA ASP A 59 7.76 14.59 -2.22
C ASP A 59 7.27 15.60 -3.27
N ALA A 60 6.19 15.27 -3.99
CA ALA A 60 5.50 16.24 -4.84
C ALA A 60 5.03 17.48 -4.03
N ALA A 61 4.70 17.30 -2.74
CA ALA A 61 4.36 18.40 -1.85
C ALA A 61 5.54 19.36 -1.62
N ALA A 62 6.78 18.85 -1.62
CA ALA A 62 7.98 19.69 -1.50
C ALA A 62 8.19 20.54 -2.76
N HIS A 63 7.96 19.97 -3.95
CA HIS A 63 8.11 20.69 -5.22
C HIS A 63 7.10 21.82 -5.40
N LEU A 64 5.87 21.65 -4.90
CA LEU A 64 4.80 22.67 -4.96
C LEU A 64 4.83 23.66 -3.78
N THR A 65 5.86 23.58 -2.93
CA THR A 65 5.96 24.45 -1.75
C THR A 65 6.20 25.92 -2.13
N GLU A 66 6.86 26.21 -3.26
CA GLU A 66 7.10 27.58 -3.74
C GLU A 66 5.80 28.35 -4.04
N GLU A 67 4.78 27.65 -4.54
CA GLU A 67 3.46 28.19 -4.85
C GLU A 67 2.50 28.17 -3.65
N THR A 68 2.96 27.68 -2.49
CA THR A 68 2.13 27.51 -1.29
C THR A 68 2.23 28.72 -0.37
N ARG A 69 1.09 29.37 -0.10
CA ARG A 69 1.01 30.44 0.91
C ARG A 69 1.43 29.92 2.28
N GLY A 70 2.37 30.57 2.95
CA GLY A 70 2.88 30.12 4.25
C GLY A 70 3.67 28.82 4.16
N ALA A 71 4.48 28.67 3.11
CA ALA A 71 5.33 27.53 2.80
C ALA A 71 6.16 27.01 3.98
N ASP A 72 6.60 27.90 4.86
CA ASP A 72 7.39 27.61 6.07
C ASP A 72 6.67 26.65 7.04
N LYS A 73 5.34 26.72 7.08
CA LYS A 73 4.51 25.82 7.91
C LYS A 73 3.74 24.82 7.07
N ASN A 74 3.16 25.27 5.96
CA ASN A 74 2.27 24.46 5.14
C ASN A 74 3.02 23.41 4.31
N GLY A 75 4.27 23.65 3.92
CA GLY A 75 5.10 22.65 3.22
C GLY A 75 5.33 21.39 4.08
N PRO A 76 5.91 21.52 5.29
CA PRO A 76 6.08 20.39 6.20
C PRO A 76 4.78 19.67 6.56
N ILE A 77 3.69 20.43 6.81
CA ILE A 77 2.37 19.86 7.10
C ILE A 77 1.83 19.06 5.90
N ALA A 78 1.98 19.57 4.68
CA ALA A 78 1.55 18.90 3.47
C ALA A 78 2.30 17.56 3.26
N ILE A 79 3.61 17.53 3.50
CA ILE A 79 4.41 16.29 3.42
C ILE A 79 3.94 15.27 4.46
N LEU A 80 3.85 15.67 5.74
CA LEU A 80 3.46 14.75 6.82
C LEU A 80 2.03 14.24 6.67
N SER A 81 1.09 15.11 6.28
CA SER A 81 -0.29 14.71 6.01
C SER A 81 -0.39 13.79 4.80
N SER A 82 0.39 14.03 3.74
CA SER A 82 0.45 13.15 2.57
C SER A 82 0.95 11.76 2.97
N ILE A 83 2.04 11.65 3.73
CA ILE A 83 2.57 10.38 4.24
C ILE A 83 1.51 9.65 5.07
N GLY A 84 0.82 10.35 5.97
CA GLY A 84 -0.24 9.74 6.79
C GLY A 84 -1.40 9.20 5.95
N ILE A 85 -1.91 10.00 5.01
CA ILE A 85 -3.02 9.62 4.15
C ILE A 85 -2.65 8.43 3.27
N ILE A 86 -1.52 8.49 2.55
CA ILE A 86 -1.11 7.41 1.64
C ILE A 86 -0.76 6.12 2.40
N SER A 87 -0.26 6.21 3.63
CA SER A 87 -0.03 5.03 4.48
C SER A 87 -1.33 4.29 4.80
N VAL A 88 -2.37 5.01 5.23
CA VAL A 88 -3.68 4.42 5.56
C VAL A 88 -4.34 3.82 4.31
N PHE A 89 -4.29 4.55 3.20
CA PHE A 89 -4.86 4.10 1.93
C PHE A 89 -4.11 2.89 1.36
N GLY A 90 -2.78 2.90 1.37
CA GLY A 90 -1.95 1.79 0.94
C GLY A 90 -2.18 0.54 1.77
N TRP A 91 -2.30 0.70 3.08
CA TRP A 91 -2.64 -0.41 3.98
C TRP A 91 -4.01 -1.03 3.66
N ALA A 92 -5.05 -0.20 3.47
CA ALA A 92 -6.37 -0.68 3.07
C ALA A 92 -6.35 -1.40 1.71
N TYR A 93 -5.55 -0.91 0.76
CA TYR A 93 -5.36 -1.54 -0.54
C TYR A 93 -4.68 -2.91 -0.44
N ILE A 94 -3.61 -3.02 0.36
CA ILE A 94 -2.93 -4.29 0.59
C ILE A 94 -3.86 -5.30 1.24
N LEU A 95 -4.69 -4.89 2.20
CA LEU A 95 -5.71 -5.75 2.79
C LEU A 95 -6.73 -6.21 1.74
N ALA A 96 -7.26 -5.30 0.91
CA ALA A 96 -8.20 -5.67 -0.14
C ALA A 96 -7.60 -6.74 -1.08
N LEU A 97 -6.33 -6.59 -1.45
CA LEU A 97 -5.60 -7.57 -2.27
C LEU A 97 -5.47 -8.93 -1.55
N THR A 98 -4.99 -8.95 -0.31
CA THR A 98 -4.73 -10.19 0.42
C THR A 98 -6.01 -10.93 0.81
N PHE A 99 -7.12 -10.23 1.04
CA PHE A 99 -8.42 -10.85 1.23
C PHE A 99 -9.01 -11.43 -0.06
N SER A 100 -8.62 -10.92 -1.23
CA SER A 100 -9.20 -11.31 -2.53
C SER A 100 -8.36 -12.34 -3.30
N ILE A 101 -7.20 -12.73 -2.77
CA ILE A 101 -6.31 -13.70 -3.40
C ILE A 101 -6.87 -15.12 -3.31
N GLN A 102 -6.65 -15.94 -4.34
CA GLN A 102 -7.19 -17.30 -4.48
C GLN A 102 -6.07 -18.33 -4.47
#